data_AF-A0ABD2GME2-F1
#
_entry.id   AF-A0ABD2GME2-F1
#
_cell.length_a   1.000
_cell.length_b   1.000
_cell.length_c   1.000
_cell.angle_alpha   90.00
_cell.angle_beta   90.00
_cell.angle_gamma   90.00
#
_symmetry.space_group_name_H-M   'P 1'
#
loop_
_entity.id
_entity.type
_entity.pdbx_description
1 polymer ?
#
loop_
_entity_poly.entity_id
_entity_poly.type
_entity_poly.pdbx_seq_one_letter_code
_entity_poly.pdbx_strand_id
1 'polypeptide(L)'
;MMRDEKDHCISELVDRHDEEIICVRNELASLQRHTQEAEKTHAEQKQELKQESEQQAAALSGEQEKQSRSFQDQEQELRTAISDLQAENNLLSQQLEQVRQAMEKDLEKEQASEVKSQDAFKYIEQQKEDMENRLREKIKQLEAELHETQSSRSNEGMPLQAEGPTDTGAPLSLDSALQERLQQERASLLSQMELLEKRKNEEMQNLKTSLIAEQQTNFNTVLTREKLKKEQIIHDLTEQLNQVTQQQEKDKALIEKLSEDRASVMQEKKHLEEELNRMRSTTMVSSAFFTPHPSALETLEAGGAAARALPLAFSSEPQSESDRLASVAAIGEDEQIDSAVEASMVTVHDNILMTEEKQRILLLERTLHMKEEENKRLSQRLMSQSMSSVSSRHSDKIAIRDFQVGDLVLIILDERHDNYVLFTVGPTLYFLHSESLTALDLKPASGTTRRPWVLGKVMEKEYCQAKKAQNRFKVPLGTKFYRVKAVPWNRKV
;
A
#
# COMPACT_ATOMS: atom_id res chain seq x y z
N MET A 1 -107.02 -18.37 -25.76
CA MET A 1 -106.26 -19.32 -24.92
C MET A 1 -104.89 -19.60 -25.51
N MET A 2 -104.71 -20.53 -26.46
CA MET A 2 -103.37 -20.86 -26.97
C MET A 2 -102.63 -19.71 -27.69
N ARG A 3 -103.35 -18.70 -28.20
CA ARG A 3 -102.75 -17.55 -28.89
C ARG A 3 -102.24 -16.50 -27.90
N ASP A 4 -103.03 -16.22 -26.87
CA ASP A 4 -102.72 -15.23 -25.83
C ASP A 4 -101.54 -15.69 -24.95
N GLU A 5 -101.45 -16.98 -24.63
CA GLU A 5 -100.32 -17.57 -23.89
C GLU A 5 -99.00 -17.51 -24.69
N LYS A 6 -99.08 -17.73 -26.01
CA LYS A 6 -97.93 -17.62 -26.90
C LYS A 6 -97.44 -16.17 -26.97
N ASP A 7 -98.35 -15.21 -27.11
CA ASP A 7 -97.99 -13.80 -27.19
C ASP A 7 -97.45 -13.29 -25.84
N HIS A 8 -97.98 -13.77 -24.72
CA HIS A 8 -97.43 -13.50 -23.38
C HIS A 8 -96.00 -14.06 -23.19
N CYS A 9 -95.75 -15.31 -23.61
CA CYS A 9 -94.42 -15.91 -23.56
C CYS A 9 -93.41 -15.17 -24.46
N ILE A 10 -93.84 -14.68 -25.62
CA ILE A 10 -93.02 -13.85 -26.51
C ILE A 10 -92.70 -12.50 -25.84
N SER A 11 -93.67 -11.84 -25.21
CA SER A 11 -93.44 -10.60 -24.46
C SER A 11 -92.43 -10.78 -23.33
N GLU A 12 -92.57 -11.81 -22.49
CA GLU A 12 -91.62 -12.09 -21.41
C GLU A 12 -90.20 -12.42 -21.93
N LEU A 13 -90.09 -13.01 -23.12
CA LEU A 13 -88.79 -13.25 -23.75
C LEU A 13 -88.17 -11.94 -24.27
N VAL A 14 -88.98 -11.05 -24.84
CA VAL A 14 -88.53 -9.72 -25.30
C VAL A 14 -88.13 -8.85 -24.10
N ASP A 15 -88.93 -8.82 -23.04
CA ASP A 15 -88.62 -8.04 -21.83
C ASP A 15 -87.31 -8.50 -21.18
N ARG A 16 -87.09 -9.82 -21.06
CA ARG A 16 -85.81 -10.36 -20.58
C ARG A 16 -84.64 -10.02 -21.50
N HIS A 17 -84.86 -10.05 -22.81
CA HIS A 17 -83.82 -9.68 -23.77
C HIS A 17 -83.47 -8.19 -23.67
N ASP A 18 -84.47 -7.32 -23.49
CA ASP A 18 -84.27 -5.88 -23.30
C ASP A 18 -83.55 -5.59 -21.97
N GLU A 19 -83.90 -6.30 -20.90
CA GLU A 19 -83.19 -6.23 -19.61
C GLU A 19 -81.73 -6.70 -19.72
N GLU A 20 -81.47 -7.81 -20.42
CA GLU A 20 -80.12 -8.32 -20.70
C GLU A 20 -79.32 -7.32 -21.54
N ILE A 21 -79.91 -6.70 -22.56
CA ILE A 21 -79.27 -5.66 -23.37
C ILE A 21 -78.90 -4.44 -22.51
N ILE A 22 -79.79 -4.01 -21.62
CA ILE A 22 -79.52 -2.89 -20.70
C ILE A 22 -78.40 -3.24 -19.73
N CYS A 23 -78.40 -4.45 -19.17
CA CYS A 23 -77.36 -4.94 -18.29
C CYS A 23 -75.98 -4.94 -18.98
N VAL A 24 -75.88 -5.55 -20.16
CA VAL A 24 -74.64 -5.59 -20.96
C VAL A 24 -74.17 -4.19 -21.34
N ARG A 25 -75.08 -3.28 -21.72
CA ARG A 25 -74.72 -1.88 -22.02
C ARG A 25 -74.15 -1.16 -20.80
N ASN A 26 -74.71 -1.38 -19.61
CA ASN A 26 -74.21 -0.78 -18.37
C ASN A 26 -72.85 -1.34 -17.97
N GLU A 27 -72.64 -2.66 -18.12
CA GLU A 27 -71.35 -3.31 -17.90
C GLU A 27 -70.28 -2.78 -18.87
N LEU A 28 -70.60 -2.67 -20.16
CA LEU A 28 -69.71 -2.12 -21.18
C LEU A 28 -69.35 -0.65 -20.88
N ALA A 29 -70.33 0.18 -20.49
CA ALA A 29 -70.07 1.56 -20.08
C ALA A 29 -69.21 1.65 -18.81
N SER A 30 -69.33 0.70 -17.89
CA SER A 30 -68.49 0.63 -16.69
C SER A 30 -67.05 0.21 -17.02
N LEU A 31 -66.89 -0.80 -17.87
CA LEU A 31 -65.57 -1.24 -18.36
C LEU A 31 -64.88 -0.12 -19.14
N GLN A 32 -65.61 0.63 -19.96
CA GLN A 32 -65.06 1.77 -20.71
C GLN A 32 -64.57 2.88 -19.77
N ARG A 33 -65.33 3.21 -18.71
CA ARG A 33 -64.88 4.17 -17.68
C ARG A 33 -63.63 3.68 -16.94
N HIS A 34 -63.60 2.42 -16.51
CA HIS A 34 -62.43 1.86 -15.83
C HIS A 34 -61.19 1.84 -16.74
N THR A 35 -61.37 1.54 -18.03
CA THR A 35 -60.26 1.58 -19.00
C THR A 35 -59.72 3.01 -19.15
N GLN A 36 -60.60 4.01 -19.29
CA GLN A 36 -60.17 5.41 -19.39
C GLN A 36 -59.48 5.92 -18.11
N GLU A 37 -59.96 5.50 -16.94
CA GLU A 37 -59.35 5.86 -15.66
C GLU A 37 -57.98 5.17 -15.47
N ALA A 38 -57.87 3.90 -15.87
CA ALA A 38 -56.59 3.18 -15.90
C ALA A 38 -55.60 3.82 -16.89
N GLU A 39 -56.04 4.20 -18.09
CA GLU A 39 -55.20 4.91 -19.07
C GLU A 39 -54.71 6.25 -18.53
N LYS A 40 -55.59 7.01 -17.88
CA LYS A 40 -55.23 8.30 -17.28
C LYS A 40 -54.22 8.12 -16.15
N THR A 41 -54.45 7.19 -15.23
CA THR A 41 -53.54 6.92 -14.11
C THR A 41 -52.18 6.39 -14.59
N HIS A 42 -52.15 5.53 -15.61
CA HIS A 42 -50.89 5.10 -16.24
C HIS A 42 -50.15 6.25 -16.94
N ALA A 43 -50.86 7.17 -17.60
CA ALA A 43 -50.25 8.34 -18.21
C ALA A 43 -49.63 9.27 -17.16
N GLU A 44 -50.32 9.49 -16.03
CA GLU A 44 -49.83 10.27 -14.89
C GLU A 44 -48.59 9.61 -14.27
N GLN A 45 -48.63 8.30 -13.99
CA GLN A 45 -47.48 7.55 -13.47
C GLN A 45 -46.27 7.59 -14.41
N LYS A 46 -46.50 7.47 -15.73
CA LYS A 46 -45.43 7.56 -16.73
C LYS A 46 -44.80 8.95 -16.75
N GLN A 47 -45.60 10.00 -16.57
CA GLN A 47 -45.10 11.37 -16.50
C GLN A 47 -44.30 11.61 -15.21
N GLU A 48 -44.78 11.10 -14.07
CA GLU A 48 -44.09 11.20 -12.78
C GLU A 48 -42.73 10.48 -12.81
N LEU A 49 -42.70 9.24 -13.29
CA LEU A 49 -41.46 8.47 -13.46
C LEU A 49 -40.47 9.17 -14.41
N LYS A 50 -40.97 9.80 -15.47
CA LYS A 50 -40.13 10.56 -16.40
C LYS A 50 -39.51 11.78 -15.70
N GLN A 51 -40.30 12.53 -14.94
CA GLN A 51 -39.80 13.69 -14.18
C GLN A 51 -38.79 13.28 -13.11
N GLU A 52 -39.04 12.17 -12.40
CA GLU A 52 -38.10 11.64 -11.41
C GLU A 52 -36.77 11.22 -12.07
N SER A 53 -36.83 10.53 -13.22
CA SER A 53 -35.63 10.17 -13.98
C SER A 53 -34.85 11.40 -14.47
N GLU A 54 -35.53 12.45 -14.94
CA GLU A 54 -34.89 13.70 -15.36
C GLU A 54 -34.24 14.44 -14.18
N GLN A 55 -34.90 14.45 -13.02
CA GLN A 55 -34.34 15.02 -11.79
C GLN A 55 -33.11 14.25 -11.31
N GLN A 56 -33.14 12.93 -11.32
CA GLN A 56 -31.99 12.09 -10.98
C GLN A 56 -30.82 12.31 -11.95
N ALA A 57 -31.09 12.42 -13.26
CA ALA A 57 -30.07 12.73 -14.25
C ALA A 57 -29.43 14.12 -14.03
N ALA A 58 -30.25 15.13 -13.72
CA ALA A 58 -29.75 16.47 -13.42
C ALA A 58 -28.92 16.52 -12.13
N ALA A 59 -29.34 15.79 -11.09
CA ALA A 59 -28.60 15.68 -9.84
C ALA A 59 -27.23 15.02 -10.04
N LEU A 60 -27.19 13.89 -10.76
CA LEU A 60 -25.95 13.17 -11.09
C LEU A 60 -25.00 14.03 -11.93
N SER A 61 -25.51 14.73 -12.94
CA SER A 61 -24.71 15.65 -13.76
C SER A 61 -24.11 16.78 -12.91
N GLY A 62 -24.91 17.36 -12.01
CA GLY A 62 -24.45 18.41 -11.10
C GLY A 62 -23.39 17.94 -10.11
N GLU A 63 -23.48 16.70 -9.62
CA GLU A 63 -22.47 16.09 -8.76
C GLU A 63 -21.18 15.79 -9.55
N GLN A 64 -21.29 15.26 -10.77
CA GLN A 64 -20.15 15.02 -11.65
C GLN A 64 -19.40 16.32 -11.99
N GLU A 65 -20.10 17.42 -12.25
CA GLU A 65 -19.49 18.73 -12.48
C GLU A 65 -18.75 19.24 -11.24
N LYS A 66 -19.35 19.12 -10.04
CA LYS A 66 -18.70 19.51 -8.78
C LYS A 66 -17.43 18.70 -8.52
N GLN A 67 -17.49 17.39 -8.73
CA GLN A 67 -16.31 16.52 -8.62
C GLN A 67 -15.24 16.93 -9.63
N SER A 68 -15.61 17.18 -10.89
CA SER A 68 -14.67 17.61 -11.93
C SER A 68 -13.99 18.93 -11.59
N ARG A 69 -14.73 19.90 -11.05
CA ARG A 69 -14.15 21.18 -10.57
C ARG A 69 -13.20 20.96 -9.40
N SER A 70 -13.59 20.15 -8.41
CA SER A 70 -12.71 19.83 -7.27
C SER A 70 -11.42 19.14 -7.71
N PHE A 71 -11.47 18.24 -8.68
CA PHE A 71 -10.27 17.61 -9.24
C PHE A 71 -9.39 18.61 -9.97
N GLN A 72 -10.00 19.53 -10.75
CA GLN A 72 -9.27 20.57 -11.46
C GLN A 72 -8.57 21.54 -10.51
N ASP A 73 -9.23 21.94 -9.43
CA ASP A 73 -8.65 22.80 -8.39
C ASP A 73 -7.46 22.11 -7.70
N GLN A 74 -7.61 20.83 -7.32
CA GLN A 74 -6.52 20.03 -6.76
C GLN A 74 -5.35 19.87 -7.74
N GLU A 75 -5.63 19.66 -9.02
CA GLU A 75 -4.59 19.57 -10.05
C GLU A 75 -3.83 20.90 -10.17
N GLN A 76 -4.53 22.03 -10.11
CA GLN A 76 -3.91 23.35 -10.17
C GLN A 76 -3.07 23.66 -8.91
N GLU A 77 -3.52 23.27 -7.72
CA GLU A 77 -2.75 23.37 -6.48
C GLU A 77 -1.45 22.54 -6.57
N LEU A 78 -1.55 21.28 -7.01
CA LEU A 78 -0.39 20.41 -7.18
C LEU A 78 0.58 20.95 -8.23
N ARG A 79 0.09 21.46 -9.36
CA ARG A 79 0.93 22.10 -10.38
C ARG A 79 1.67 23.32 -9.83
N THR A 80 1.01 24.13 -9.00
CA THR A 80 1.62 25.30 -8.34
C THR A 80 2.71 24.86 -7.37
N ALA A 81 2.42 23.89 -6.50
CA ALA A 81 3.40 23.35 -5.55
C ALA A 81 4.63 22.74 -6.24
N ILE A 82 4.44 22.05 -7.38
CA ILE A 82 5.56 21.53 -8.18
C ILE A 82 6.42 22.67 -8.73
N SER A 83 5.80 23.74 -9.24
CA SER A 83 6.53 24.92 -9.73
C SER A 83 7.34 25.59 -8.62
N ASP A 84 6.76 25.73 -7.42
CA ASP A 84 7.45 26.32 -6.26
C ASP A 84 8.64 25.46 -5.80
N LEU A 85 8.44 24.13 -5.71
CA LEU A 85 9.52 23.20 -5.37
C LEU A 85 10.63 23.19 -6.42
N GLN A 86 10.30 23.32 -7.71
CA GLN A 86 11.29 23.45 -8.78
C GLN A 86 12.09 24.75 -8.64
N ALA A 87 11.44 25.87 -8.30
CA ALA A 87 12.11 27.13 -8.05
C ALA A 87 13.05 27.05 -6.83
N GLU A 88 12.61 26.42 -5.73
CA GLU A 88 13.43 26.21 -4.54
C GLU A 88 14.64 25.31 -4.84
N ASN A 89 14.44 24.23 -5.59
CA ASN A 89 15.52 23.31 -5.98
C ASN A 89 16.56 24.01 -6.87
N ASN A 90 16.13 24.86 -7.81
CA ASN A 90 17.02 25.68 -8.62
C ASN A 90 17.84 26.67 -7.76
N LEU A 91 17.19 27.31 -6.77
CA LEU A 91 17.86 28.23 -5.84
C LEU A 91 18.91 27.50 -4.98
N LEU A 92 18.55 26.35 -4.40
CA LEU A 92 19.44 25.50 -3.63
C LEU A 92 20.62 25.01 -4.48
N SER A 93 20.36 24.60 -5.72
CA SER A 93 21.41 24.18 -6.66
C SER A 93 22.37 25.33 -6.96
N GLN A 94 21.86 26.55 -7.14
CA GLN A 94 22.70 27.73 -7.34
C GLN A 94 23.53 28.07 -6.09
N GLN A 95 22.96 27.95 -4.89
CA GLN A 95 23.69 28.16 -3.63
C GLN A 95 24.80 27.14 -3.44
N LEU A 96 24.53 25.86 -3.72
CA LEU A 96 25.54 24.80 -3.65
C LEU A 96 26.70 25.04 -4.62
N GLU A 97 26.40 25.47 -5.85
CA GLU A 97 27.42 25.80 -6.83
C GLU A 97 28.27 27.01 -6.41
N GLN A 98 27.64 28.03 -5.80
CA GLN A 98 28.38 29.17 -5.23
C GLN A 98 29.29 28.75 -4.07
N VAL A 99 28.81 27.90 -3.16
CA VAL A 99 29.62 27.36 -2.05
C VAL A 99 30.78 26.53 -2.59
N ARG A 100 30.54 25.70 -3.60
CA ARG A 100 31.58 24.91 -4.27
C ARG A 100 32.67 25.80 -4.86
N GLN A 101 32.29 26.83 -5.62
CA GLN A 101 33.24 27.77 -6.22
C GLN A 101 34.02 28.57 -5.17
N ALA A 102 33.39 28.93 -4.04
CA ALA A 102 34.07 29.59 -2.94
C ALA A 102 35.12 28.67 -2.30
N MET A 103 34.76 27.41 -2.03
CA MET A 103 35.67 26.41 -1.48
C MET A 103 36.86 26.13 -2.42
N GLU A 104 36.62 26.07 -3.73
CA GLU A 104 37.67 25.84 -4.74
C GLU A 104 38.66 27.01 -4.77
N LYS A 105 38.18 28.25 -4.71
CA LYS A 105 39.04 29.45 -4.60
C LYS A 105 39.84 29.49 -3.31
N ASP A 106 39.27 29.05 -2.20
CA ASP A 106 39.97 29.04 -0.92
C ASP A 106 41.05 27.94 -0.91
N LEU A 107 40.79 26.79 -1.53
CA LEU A 107 41.79 25.74 -1.72
C LEU A 107 42.96 26.20 -2.62
N GLU A 108 42.67 26.92 -3.71
CA GLU A 108 43.72 27.50 -4.57
C GLU A 108 44.58 28.52 -3.81
N LYS A 109 43.99 29.36 -2.96
CA LYS A 109 44.74 30.30 -2.11
C LYS A 109 45.60 29.59 -1.08
N GLU A 110 45.06 28.53 -0.46
CA GLU A 110 45.79 27.73 0.53
C GLU A 110 46.99 27.04 -0.12
N GLN A 111 46.81 26.41 -1.28
CA GLN A 111 47.91 25.84 -2.08
C GLN A 111 48.96 26.89 -2.47
N ALA A 112 48.53 28.08 -2.91
CA ALA A 112 49.46 29.16 -3.25
C ALA A 112 50.25 29.66 -2.03
N SER A 113 49.65 29.64 -0.83
CA SER A 113 50.33 29.99 0.42
C SER A 113 51.32 28.91 0.87
N GLU A 114 50.95 27.64 0.67
CA GLU A 114 51.78 26.48 1.00
C GLU A 114 53.02 26.44 0.11
N VAL A 115 52.86 26.65 -1.21
CA VAL A 115 53.98 26.76 -2.16
C VAL A 115 54.94 27.89 -1.77
N LYS A 116 54.43 29.08 -1.43
CA LYS A 116 55.27 30.20 -0.96
C LYS A 116 56.03 29.87 0.32
N SER A 117 55.40 29.15 1.25
CA SER A 117 56.06 28.70 2.49
C SER A 117 57.15 27.66 2.20
N GLN A 118 56.91 26.77 1.24
CA GLN A 118 57.84 25.71 0.85
C GLN A 118 59.08 26.29 0.13
N ASP A 119 58.88 27.30 -0.71
CA ASP A 119 59.99 28.02 -1.37
C ASP A 119 60.82 28.84 -0.36
N ALA A 120 60.17 29.48 0.62
CA ALA A 120 60.87 30.15 1.72
C ALA A 120 61.70 29.16 2.56
N PHE A 121 61.17 27.95 2.79
CA PHE A 121 61.87 26.89 3.52
C PHE A 121 63.12 26.41 2.76
N LYS A 122 63.01 26.17 1.44
CA LYS A 122 64.16 25.82 0.59
C LYS A 122 65.24 26.90 0.60
N TYR A 123 64.85 28.18 0.57
CA TYR A 123 65.80 29.28 0.62
C TYR A 123 66.59 29.30 1.95
N ILE A 124 65.92 29.06 3.08
CA ILE A 124 66.56 28.98 4.40
C ILE A 124 67.51 27.77 4.47
N GLU A 125 67.09 26.63 3.91
CA GLU A 125 67.91 25.41 3.87
C GLU A 125 69.19 25.61 3.04
N GLN A 126 69.09 26.29 1.89
CA GLN A 126 70.25 26.68 1.08
C GLN A 126 71.20 27.60 1.85
N GLN A 127 70.69 28.60 2.57
CA GLN A 127 71.53 29.48 3.40
C GLN A 127 72.24 28.72 4.53
N LYS A 128 71.56 27.75 5.14
CA LYS A 128 72.14 26.88 6.16
C LYS A 128 73.30 26.06 5.57
N GLU A 129 73.11 25.47 4.40
CA GLU A 129 74.14 24.70 3.70
C GLU A 129 75.36 25.56 3.34
N ASP A 130 75.15 26.76 2.81
CA ASP A 130 76.23 27.71 2.52
C ASP A 130 77.01 28.12 3.77
N MET A 131 76.30 28.37 4.88
CA MET A 131 76.92 28.69 6.16
C MET A 131 77.70 27.50 6.73
N GLU A 132 77.16 26.29 6.62
CA GLU A 132 77.83 25.06 7.04
C GLU A 132 79.10 24.82 6.21
N ASN A 133 79.06 25.07 4.90
CA ASN A 133 80.22 24.98 4.03
C ASN A 133 81.31 26.00 4.40
N ARG A 134 80.94 27.26 4.69
CA ARG A 134 81.89 28.26 5.21
C ARG A 134 82.52 27.83 6.54
N LEU A 135 81.71 27.27 7.44
CA LEU A 135 82.22 26.77 8.72
C LEU A 135 83.17 25.59 8.52
N ARG A 136 82.85 24.65 7.62
CA ARG A 136 83.72 23.53 7.25
C ARG A 136 85.04 24.00 6.65
N GLU A 137 85.02 25.00 5.77
CA GLU A 137 86.25 25.60 5.24
C GLU A 137 87.08 26.27 6.34
N LYS A 138 86.43 26.97 7.27
CA LYS A 138 87.10 27.63 8.38
C LYS A 138 87.68 26.63 9.38
N ILE A 139 87.00 25.51 9.63
CA ILE A 139 87.54 24.38 10.40
C ILE A 139 88.77 23.82 9.70
N LYS A 140 88.74 23.58 8.38
CA LYS A 140 89.93 23.13 7.62
C LYS A 140 91.11 24.11 7.72
N GLN A 141 90.84 25.41 7.65
CA GLN A 141 91.88 26.45 7.81
C GLN A 141 92.46 26.40 9.23
N LEU A 142 91.62 26.35 10.25
CA LEU A 142 92.05 26.24 11.64
C LEU A 142 92.81 24.94 11.89
N GLU A 143 92.39 23.82 11.32
CA GLU A 143 93.10 22.54 11.41
C GLU A 143 94.49 22.63 10.75
N ALA A 144 94.62 23.30 9.60
CA ALA A 144 95.91 23.53 8.95
C ALA A 144 96.83 24.43 9.80
N GLU A 145 96.30 25.54 10.34
CA GLU A 145 97.04 26.42 11.27
C GLU A 145 97.44 25.68 12.56
N LEU A 146 96.59 24.78 13.06
CA LEU A 146 96.85 23.98 14.26
C LEU A 146 97.88 22.89 13.99
N HIS A 147 97.89 22.30 12.78
CA HIS A 147 98.93 21.37 12.33
C HIS A 147 100.29 22.06 12.15
N GLU A 148 100.29 23.31 11.66
CA GLU A 148 101.49 24.15 11.49
C GLU A 148 102.05 24.64 12.83
N THR A 149 101.17 25.01 13.77
CA THR A 149 101.57 25.36 15.15
C THR A 149 101.92 24.15 16.01
N GLN A 150 101.29 22.98 15.83
CA GLN A 150 101.72 21.73 16.50
C GLN A 150 103.06 21.22 15.96
N SER A 151 103.36 21.41 14.67
CA SER A 151 104.71 21.18 14.13
C SER A 151 105.76 22.13 14.72
N SER A 152 105.33 23.26 15.27
CA SER A 152 106.19 24.30 15.86
C SER A 152 106.25 24.26 17.39
N ARG A 153 105.41 23.45 18.05
CA ARG A 153 105.17 23.49 19.50
C ARG A 153 105.22 22.09 20.12
N SER A 154 106.28 21.35 19.83
CA SER A 154 106.71 20.20 20.64
C SER A 154 107.69 20.65 21.74
N ASN A 155 107.29 21.59 22.59
CA ASN A 155 107.87 21.69 23.92
C ASN A 155 106.99 22.53 24.85
N GLU A 156 106.96 22.08 26.10
CA GLU A 156 106.36 22.70 27.29
C GLU A 156 104.85 22.50 27.49
N GLY A 157 104.55 21.88 28.63
CA GLY A 157 103.21 21.57 29.06
C GLY A 157 102.84 22.21 30.40
N MET A 158 101.85 21.57 31.02
CA MET A 158 101.37 21.75 32.40
C MET A 158 100.53 23.02 32.69
N PRO A 159 99.63 22.92 33.69
CA PRO A 159 98.25 23.43 33.65
C PRO A 159 98.02 24.40 34.83
N LEU A 160 96.75 24.65 35.19
CA LEU A 160 96.18 25.04 36.50
C LEU A 160 95.08 26.10 36.27
N GLN A 161 93.81 25.82 36.60
CA GLN A 161 93.17 25.97 37.91
C GLN A 161 93.13 27.41 38.45
N ALA A 162 91.91 27.79 38.89
CA ALA A 162 91.54 28.75 39.95
C ALA A 162 90.32 29.55 39.46
N GLU A 163 89.12 29.27 39.97
CA GLU A 163 88.49 29.93 41.14
C GLU A 163 88.11 31.40 40.90
N GLY A 164 86.92 31.77 41.39
CA GLY A 164 86.20 33.04 41.13
C GLY A 164 86.94 34.31 41.57
N PRO A 165 86.32 35.51 41.58
CA PRO A 165 85.17 35.77 42.47
C PRO A 165 84.30 37.03 42.14
N THR A 166 83.34 37.29 43.05
CA THR A 166 82.86 38.61 43.52
C THR A 166 82.07 39.59 42.62
N ASP A 167 80.78 39.71 42.96
CA ASP A 167 80.19 40.88 43.64
C ASP A 167 80.14 42.23 42.90
N THR A 168 78.92 42.72 42.64
CA THR A 168 78.57 44.15 42.81
C THR A 168 77.04 44.31 42.93
N GLY A 169 76.63 45.08 43.93
CA GLY A 169 75.24 45.33 44.27
C GLY A 169 74.56 46.47 43.48
N ALA A 170 73.22 46.32 43.44
CA ALA A 170 72.15 47.29 43.17
C ALA A 170 71.85 47.71 41.72
N PRO A 171 70.70 47.21 41.21
CA PRO A 171 69.65 48.09 40.69
C PRO A 171 68.24 47.70 41.20
N LEU A 172 68.03 47.52 42.51
CA LEU A 172 66.78 46.89 43.01
C LEU A 172 65.50 47.77 42.98
N SER A 173 65.56 49.07 42.67
CA SER A 173 64.38 49.96 42.67
C SER A 173 63.61 49.97 41.35
N LEU A 174 64.32 50.07 40.22
CA LEU A 174 63.70 50.01 38.88
C LEU A 174 63.20 48.59 38.57
N ASP A 175 63.95 47.60 39.07
CA ASP A 175 63.63 46.17 38.92
C ASP A 175 62.36 45.81 39.70
N SER A 176 62.15 46.40 40.89
CA SER A 176 60.92 46.18 41.66
C SER A 176 59.67 46.78 41.00
N ALA A 177 59.77 47.96 40.36
CA ALA A 177 58.65 48.58 39.65
C ALA A 177 58.30 47.85 38.33
N LEU A 178 59.30 47.34 37.62
CA LEU A 178 59.10 46.48 36.45
C LEU A 178 58.50 45.13 36.85
N GLN A 179 58.97 44.55 37.96
CA GLN A 179 58.43 43.32 38.53
C GLN A 179 56.95 43.48 38.91
N GLU A 180 56.57 44.60 39.56
CA GLU A 180 55.19 44.89 39.93
C GLU A 180 54.29 45.07 38.70
N ARG A 181 54.76 45.76 37.65
CA ARG A 181 54.02 45.93 36.39
C ARG A 181 53.82 44.59 35.65
N LEU A 182 54.84 43.73 35.64
CA LEU A 182 54.76 42.37 35.10
C LEU A 182 53.74 41.53 35.89
N GLN A 183 53.71 41.68 37.22
CA GLN A 183 52.79 40.96 38.10
C GLN A 183 51.34 41.45 37.92
N GLN A 184 51.15 42.75 37.70
CA GLN A 184 49.86 43.35 37.39
C GLN A 184 49.34 42.94 36.00
N GLU A 185 50.20 42.87 34.98
CA GLU A 185 49.83 42.34 33.66
C GLU A 185 49.50 40.85 33.72
N ARG A 186 50.27 40.06 34.49
CA ARG A 186 49.94 38.64 34.73
C ARG A 186 48.59 38.47 35.41
N ALA A 187 48.28 39.27 36.43
CA ALA A 187 46.99 39.25 37.11
C ALA A 187 45.83 39.69 36.20
N SER A 188 46.07 40.70 35.36
CA SER A 188 45.11 41.17 34.36
C SER A 188 44.80 40.10 33.31
N LEU A 189 45.83 39.45 32.75
CA LEU A 189 45.69 38.36 31.79
C LEU A 189 44.96 37.14 32.40
N LEU A 190 45.28 36.78 33.65
CA LEU A 190 44.59 35.71 34.37
C LEU A 190 43.10 36.04 34.58
N SER A 191 42.77 37.28 34.98
CA SER A 191 41.38 37.73 35.11
C SER A 191 40.64 37.71 33.76
N GLN A 192 41.31 38.12 32.67
CA GLN A 192 40.75 38.06 31.33
C GLN A 192 40.50 36.62 30.87
N MET A 193 41.41 35.69 31.16
CA MET A 193 41.23 34.26 30.90
C MET A 193 40.07 33.68 31.69
N GLU A 194 39.95 34.01 32.98
CA GLU A 194 38.85 33.53 33.83
C GLU A 194 37.49 34.06 33.32
N LEU A 195 37.43 35.32 32.87
CA LEU A 195 36.23 35.90 32.29
C LEU A 195 35.83 35.21 30.98
N LEU A 196 36.80 34.91 30.12
CA LEU A 196 36.57 34.17 28.87
C LEU A 196 36.10 32.74 29.16
N GLU A 197 36.67 32.08 30.15
CA GLU A 197 36.27 30.73 30.56
C GLU A 197 34.84 30.71 31.11
N LYS A 198 34.47 31.69 31.96
CA LYS A 198 33.09 31.87 32.43
C LYS A 198 32.12 32.09 31.28
N ARG A 199 32.45 33.00 30.36
CA ARG A 199 31.62 33.23 29.16
C ARG A 199 31.44 31.96 28.33
N LYS A 200 32.51 31.21 28.09
CA LYS A 200 32.43 29.93 27.34
C LYS A 200 31.53 28.92 28.04
N ASN A 201 31.60 28.84 29.37
CA ASN A 201 30.78 27.94 30.17
C ASN A 201 29.30 28.35 30.15
N GLU A 202 29.01 29.65 30.22
CA GLU A 202 27.66 30.20 30.08
C GLU A 202 27.09 29.94 28.68
N GLU A 203 27.86 30.21 27.62
CA GLU A 203 27.46 29.91 26.24
C GLU A 203 27.19 28.42 26.02
N MET A 204 28.04 27.54 26.57
CA MET A 204 27.85 26.09 26.50
C MET A 204 26.59 25.65 27.25
N GLN A 205 26.29 26.25 28.40
CA GLN A 205 25.09 25.95 29.16
C GLN A 205 23.82 26.48 28.46
N ASN A 206 23.89 27.64 27.83
CA ASN A 206 22.82 28.20 27.00
C ASN A 206 22.55 27.31 25.79
N LEU A 207 23.60 26.86 25.10
CA LEU A 207 23.48 25.94 23.97
C LEU A 207 22.85 24.60 24.39
N LYS A 208 23.27 24.05 25.53
CA LYS A 208 22.68 22.83 26.10
C LYS A 208 21.19 23.00 26.40
N THR A 209 20.81 24.13 26.98
CA THR A 209 19.40 24.44 27.29
C THR A 209 18.59 24.61 26.01
N SER A 210 19.12 25.33 25.01
CA SER A 210 18.48 25.50 23.71
C SER A 210 18.28 24.17 22.98
N LEU A 211 19.28 23.30 23.00
CA LEU A 211 19.20 21.97 22.39
C LEU A 211 18.12 21.11 23.05
N ILE A 212 18.00 21.14 24.37
CA ILE A 212 16.95 20.42 25.09
C ILE A 212 15.56 20.95 24.70
N ALA A 213 15.40 22.29 24.62
CA ALA A 213 14.14 22.91 24.21
C ALA A 213 13.77 22.55 22.75
N GLU A 214 14.75 22.54 21.85
CA GLU A 214 14.56 22.15 20.45
C GLU A 214 14.19 20.66 20.33
N GLN A 215 14.88 19.76 21.04
CA GLN A 215 14.54 18.34 21.08
C GLN A 215 13.13 18.11 21.61
N GLN A 216 12.73 18.81 22.68
CA GLN A 216 11.38 18.72 23.24
C GLN A 216 10.33 19.21 22.24
N THR A 217 10.60 20.31 21.54
CA THR A 217 9.69 20.88 20.53
C THR A 217 9.54 19.95 19.34
N ASN A 218 10.64 19.39 18.84
CA ASN A 218 10.64 18.43 17.74
C ASN A 218 9.88 17.15 18.14
N PHE A 219 10.17 16.59 19.31
CA PHE A 219 9.45 15.44 19.85
C PHE A 219 7.95 15.69 19.97
N ASN A 220 7.53 16.82 20.55
CA ASN A 220 6.12 17.18 20.68
C ASN A 220 5.43 17.35 19.32
N THR A 221 6.14 17.90 18.33
CA THR A 221 5.63 18.07 16.96
C THR A 221 5.41 16.72 16.28
N VAL A 222 6.40 15.82 16.35
CA VAL A 222 6.30 14.46 15.81
C VAL A 222 5.18 13.69 16.52
N LEU A 223 5.10 13.78 17.84
CA LEU A 223 4.05 13.13 18.63
C LEU A 223 2.66 13.61 18.22
N THR A 224 2.48 14.92 18.02
CA THR A 224 1.20 15.50 17.61
C THR A 224 0.84 15.06 16.18
N ARG A 225 1.81 15.05 15.26
CA ARG A 225 1.60 14.57 13.89
C ARG A 225 1.19 13.11 13.85
N GLU A 226 1.87 12.25 14.60
CA GLU A 226 1.52 10.82 14.67
C GLU A 226 0.19 10.57 15.40
N LYS A 227 -0.14 11.37 16.42
CA LYS A 227 -1.45 11.33 17.06
C LYS A 227 -2.58 11.66 16.07
N LEU A 228 -2.41 12.73 15.28
CA LEU A 228 -3.39 13.12 14.26
C LEU A 228 -3.54 12.05 13.17
N LYS A 229 -2.44 11.47 12.68
CA LYS A 229 -2.50 10.34 11.72
C LYS A 229 -3.26 9.16 12.29
N LYS A 230 -3.01 8.79 13.55
CA LYS A 230 -3.73 7.71 14.23
C LYS A 230 -5.22 8.02 14.33
N GLU A 231 -5.58 9.25 14.71
CA GLU A 231 -6.98 9.69 14.80
C GLU A 231 -7.67 9.65 13.43
N GLN A 232 -6.99 10.07 12.36
CA GLN A 232 -7.51 9.98 10.99
C GLN A 232 -7.79 8.52 10.59
N ILE A 233 -6.83 7.61 10.80
CA ILE A 233 -7.01 6.19 10.47
C ILE A 233 -8.17 5.59 11.28
N ILE A 234 -8.32 5.95 12.55
CA ILE A 234 -9.44 5.50 13.37
C ILE A 234 -10.76 6.03 12.81
N HIS A 235 -10.80 7.29 12.39
CA HIS A 235 -11.99 7.88 11.78
C HIS A 235 -12.39 7.15 10.49
N ASP A 236 -11.44 6.97 9.57
CA ASP A 236 -11.67 6.29 8.28
C ASP A 236 -12.16 4.84 8.50
N LEU A 237 -11.55 4.11 9.45
CA LEU A 237 -11.99 2.75 9.79
C LEU A 237 -13.37 2.72 10.43
N THR A 238 -13.70 3.72 11.26
CA THR A 238 -15.02 3.83 11.89
C THR A 238 -16.09 4.14 10.85
N GLU A 239 -15.79 5.00 9.88
CA GLU A 239 -16.68 5.31 8.77
C GLU A 239 -16.93 4.09 7.89
N GLN A 240 -15.88 3.35 7.51
CA GLN A 240 -16.01 2.10 6.76
C GLN A 240 -16.85 1.07 7.52
N LEU A 241 -16.66 0.95 8.84
CA LEU A 241 -17.46 0.05 9.68
C LEU A 241 -18.94 0.45 9.68
N ASN A 242 -19.24 1.75 9.79
CA ASN A 242 -20.61 2.25 9.75
C ASN A 242 -21.27 2.00 8.38
N GLN A 243 -20.54 2.20 7.28
CA GLN A 243 -21.04 1.92 5.93
C GLN A 243 -21.37 0.43 5.76
N VAL A 244 -20.48 -0.46 6.19
CA VAL A 244 -20.72 -1.92 6.12
C VAL A 244 -21.90 -2.32 7.01
N THR A 245 -22.01 -1.75 8.22
CA THR A 245 -23.12 -2.03 9.14
C THR A 245 -24.45 -1.59 8.54
N GLN A 246 -24.50 -0.39 7.95
CA GLN A 246 -25.71 0.11 7.30
C GLN A 246 -26.09 -0.74 6.07
N GLN A 247 -25.11 -1.20 5.30
CA GLN A 247 -25.38 -2.11 4.19
C GLN A 247 -25.93 -3.45 4.69
N GLN A 248 -25.36 -3.99 5.76
CA GLN A 248 -25.83 -5.23 6.38
C GLN A 248 -27.28 -5.10 6.89
N GLU A 249 -27.67 -3.94 7.44
CA GLU A 249 -29.05 -3.66 7.84
C GLU A 249 -30.01 -3.63 6.64
N LYS A 250 -29.61 -2.99 5.53
CA LYS A 250 -30.39 -2.99 4.27
C LYS A 250 -30.56 -4.39 3.72
N ASP A 251 -29.47 -5.17 3.67
CA ASP A 251 -29.49 -6.55 3.18
C ASP A 251 -30.37 -7.44 4.08
N LYS A 252 -30.29 -7.25 5.40
CA LYS A 252 -31.16 -7.94 6.36
C LYS A 252 -32.63 -7.64 6.11
N ALA A 253 -33.00 -6.37 5.92
CA ALA A 253 -34.37 -5.96 5.63
C ALA A 253 -34.86 -6.53 4.29
N LEU A 254 -33.99 -6.58 3.27
CA LEU A 254 -34.31 -7.20 1.99
C LEU A 254 -34.55 -8.71 2.12
N ILE A 255 -33.72 -9.41 2.89
CA ILE A 255 -33.89 -10.85 3.16
C ILE A 255 -35.20 -11.11 3.89
N GLU A 256 -35.55 -10.28 4.86
CA GLU A 256 -36.83 -10.38 5.59
C GLU A 256 -38.01 -10.23 4.62
N LYS A 257 -38.01 -9.20 3.77
CA LYS A 257 -39.05 -9.01 2.75
C LYS A 257 -39.15 -10.19 1.77
N LEU A 258 -38.03 -10.66 1.24
CA LEU A 258 -38.02 -11.84 0.35
C LEU A 258 -38.51 -13.10 1.05
N SER A 259 -38.29 -13.23 2.36
CA SER A 259 -38.79 -14.35 3.15
C SER A 259 -40.31 -14.28 3.37
N GLU A 260 -40.87 -13.08 3.57
CA GLU A 260 -42.30 -12.82 3.66
C GLU A 260 -43.00 -13.11 2.31
N ASP A 261 -42.41 -12.63 1.21
CA ASP A 261 -42.90 -12.88 -0.15
C ASP A 261 -42.90 -14.38 -0.44
N ARG A 262 -41.82 -15.10 -0.11
CA ARG A 262 -41.74 -16.57 -0.26
C ARG A 262 -42.81 -17.28 0.56
N ALA A 263 -43.07 -16.84 1.79
CA ALA A 263 -44.10 -17.44 2.65
C ALA A 263 -45.50 -17.22 2.06
N SER A 264 -45.77 -16.02 1.54
CA SER A 264 -47.04 -15.67 0.89
C SER A 264 -47.29 -16.51 -0.36
N VAL A 265 -46.28 -16.63 -1.23
CA VAL A 265 -46.34 -17.47 -2.44
C VAL A 265 -46.55 -18.95 -2.08
N MET A 266 -45.89 -19.45 -1.03
CA MET A 266 -46.11 -20.82 -0.56
C MET A 266 -47.52 -21.05 -0.03
N GLN A 267 -48.10 -20.06 0.66
CA GLN A 267 -49.48 -20.13 1.15
C GLN A 267 -50.48 -20.08 0.00
N GLU A 268 -50.29 -19.20 -0.98
CA GLU A 268 -51.12 -19.11 -2.19
C GLU A 268 -51.06 -20.40 -3.01
N LYS A 269 -49.85 -20.93 -3.24
CA LYS A 269 -49.66 -22.24 -3.89
C LYS A 269 -50.44 -23.34 -3.17
N LYS A 270 -50.34 -23.41 -1.84
CA LYS A 270 -51.08 -24.39 -1.03
C LYS A 270 -52.59 -24.21 -1.21
N HIS A 271 -53.08 -22.97 -1.21
CA HIS A 271 -54.50 -22.67 -1.42
C HIS A 271 -54.99 -23.13 -2.80
N LEU A 272 -54.22 -22.85 -3.86
CA LEU A 272 -54.52 -23.30 -5.22
C LEU A 272 -54.46 -24.83 -5.36
N GLU A 273 -53.50 -25.50 -4.71
CA GLU A 273 -53.44 -26.97 -4.66
C GLU A 273 -54.67 -27.57 -3.96
N GLU A 274 -55.14 -26.96 -2.86
CA GLU A 274 -56.37 -27.37 -2.18
C GLU A 274 -57.61 -27.14 -3.06
N GLU A 275 -57.72 -26.02 -3.77
CA GLU A 275 -58.80 -25.76 -4.72
C GLU A 275 -58.80 -26.75 -5.89
N LEU A 276 -57.62 -27.02 -6.46
CA LEU A 276 -57.47 -27.97 -7.54
C LEU A 276 -57.84 -29.40 -7.09
N ASN A 277 -57.47 -29.79 -5.86
CA ASN A 277 -57.90 -31.05 -5.26
C ASN A 277 -59.41 -31.09 -4.97
N ARG A 278 -60.02 -29.97 -4.55
CA ARG A 278 -61.49 -29.86 -4.41
C ARG A 278 -62.17 -30.06 -5.77
N MET A 279 -61.73 -29.37 -6.81
CA MET A 279 -62.28 -29.49 -8.17
C MET A 279 -62.13 -30.91 -8.73
N ARG A 280 -60.99 -31.56 -8.52
CA ARG A 280 -60.78 -32.98 -8.89
C ARG A 280 -61.73 -33.90 -8.13
N SER A 281 -61.94 -33.67 -6.84
CA SER A 281 -62.88 -34.46 -6.01
C SER A 281 -64.33 -34.27 -6.47
N THR A 282 -64.75 -33.04 -6.78
CA THR A 282 -66.07 -32.73 -7.33
C THR A 282 -66.27 -33.37 -8.70
N THR A 283 -65.25 -33.38 -9.57
CA THR A 283 -65.32 -34.03 -10.89
C THR A 283 -65.48 -35.55 -10.78
N MET A 284 -64.80 -36.19 -9.81
CA MET A 284 -64.93 -37.62 -9.54
C MET A 284 -66.35 -37.96 -9.01
N VAL A 285 -66.95 -37.10 -8.18
CA VAL A 285 -68.33 -37.27 -7.70
C VAL A 285 -69.37 -37.03 -8.81
N SER A 286 -69.13 -36.07 -9.72
CA SER A 286 -69.99 -35.83 -10.89
C SER A 286 -69.92 -36.95 -11.93
N SER A 287 -68.84 -37.74 -11.96
CA SER A 287 -68.70 -38.89 -12.86
C SER A 287 -69.41 -40.17 -12.38
N ALA A 288 -69.96 -40.20 -11.17
CA ALA A 288 -70.70 -41.34 -10.63
C ALA A 288 -72.16 -41.45 -11.15
N PHE A 289 -72.62 -40.53 -12.00
CA PHE A 289 -73.98 -40.51 -12.56
C PHE A 289 -74.14 -41.11 -13.96
N PHE A 290 -73.11 -41.71 -14.54
CA PHE A 290 -73.25 -42.50 -15.76
C PHE A 290 -73.05 -44.00 -15.49
N THR A 291 -74.17 -44.70 -15.34
CA THR A 291 -74.29 -46.16 -15.44
C THR A 291 -73.88 -46.65 -16.83
N PRO A 292 -72.92 -47.58 -16.97
CA PRO A 292 -72.81 -48.40 -18.18
C PRO A 292 -73.74 -49.61 -18.05
N HIS A 293 -74.62 -49.77 -19.02
CA HIS A 293 -75.50 -50.94 -19.16
C HIS A 293 -74.67 -52.16 -19.64
N PRO A 294 -74.89 -53.39 -19.11
CA PRO A 294 -74.13 -54.57 -19.50
C PRO A 294 -74.87 -55.40 -20.56
N SER A 295 -74.18 -55.69 -21.66
CA SER A 295 -74.45 -56.79 -22.62
C SER A 295 -73.36 -56.69 -23.70
N ALA A 296 -72.62 -57.71 -24.12
CA ALA A 296 -72.87 -59.14 -24.10
C ALA A 296 -71.55 -59.92 -24.05
N LEU A 297 -71.69 -61.13 -23.51
CA LEU A 297 -70.79 -62.27 -23.58
C LEU A 297 -70.63 -62.72 -25.04
N GLU A 298 -69.39 -62.89 -25.54
CA GLU A 298 -68.97 -64.12 -26.21
C GLU A 298 -67.46 -64.15 -26.50
N THR A 299 -66.82 -65.09 -25.80
CA THR A 299 -65.58 -65.82 -26.05
C THR A 299 -65.39 -66.29 -27.50
N LEU A 300 -64.23 -66.04 -28.11
CA LEU A 300 -63.15 -67.05 -28.24
C LEU A 300 -61.85 -66.43 -28.80
N GLU A 301 -60.76 -67.06 -28.40
CA GLU A 301 -59.33 -66.76 -28.50
C GLU A 301 -58.77 -66.52 -29.91
N ALA A 302 -57.71 -65.69 -30.02
CA ALA A 302 -56.31 -66.15 -30.01
C ALA A 302 -55.31 -65.10 -30.56
N GLY A 303 -54.24 -64.86 -29.81
CA GLY A 303 -52.93 -64.32 -30.26
C GLY A 303 -52.87 -62.81 -30.52
N GLY A 304 -52.02 -62.00 -29.92
CA GLY A 304 -50.86 -62.18 -29.06
C GLY A 304 -50.07 -60.86 -29.06
N ALA A 305 -49.19 -60.70 -28.05
CA ALA A 305 -48.25 -59.59 -27.84
C ALA A 305 -48.91 -58.26 -27.38
N ALA A 306 -48.43 -57.52 -26.36
CA ALA A 306 -47.19 -57.60 -25.62
C ALA A 306 -47.32 -56.92 -24.23
N ALA A 307 -46.38 -57.33 -23.36
CA ALA A 307 -45.73 -56.58 -22.29
C ALA A 307 -46.58 -56.01 -21.13
N ARG A 308 -46.50 -56.80 -20.06
CA ARG A 308 -46.79 -56.50 -18.67
C ARG A 308 -45.85 -55.43 -18.10
N ALA A 309 -46.41 -54.67 -17.16
CA ALA A 309 -45.80 -53.86 -16.12
C ALA A 309 -44.39 -54.27 -15.64
N LEU A 310 -43.61 -53.29 -15.16
CA LEU A 310 -43.37 -53.07 -13.71
C LEU A 310 -42.52 -51.80 -13.45
N PRO A 311 -42.60 -51.22 -12.24
CA PRO A 311 -41.82 -50.08 -11.76
C PRO A 311 -40.57 -50.53 -10.95
N LEU A 312 -39.84 -49.53 -10.44
CA LEU A 312 -38.80 -49.52 -9.39
C LEU A 312 -37.31 -49.41 -9.79
N ALA A 313 -36.75 -48.30 -9.30
CA ALA A 313 -35.57 -48.18 -8.42
C ALA A 313 -34.14 -48.32 -8.97
N PHE A 314 -33.39 -47.24 -8.66
CA PHE A 314 -31.97 -47.13 -8.31
C PHE A 314 -30.88 -47.49 -9.34
N SER A 315 -30.12 -46.44 -9.67
CA SER A 315 -28.67 -46.28 -9.43
C SER A 315 -27.79 -46.02 -10.65
N SER A 316 -26.86 -45.09 -10.44
CA SER A 316 -25.52 -44.98 -11.05
C SER A 316 -25.37 -44.14 -12.33
N GLU A 317 -24.84 -42.93 -12.13
CA GLU A 317 -23.89 -42.24 -13.04
C GLU A 317 -22.68 -43.17 -13.38
N PRO A 318 -21.95 -43.01 -14.52
CA PRO A 318 -21.29 -41.74 -14.87
C PRO A 318 -21.10 -41.37 -16.36
N GLN A 319 -20.87 -40.07 -16.55
CA GLN A 319 -19.94 -39.38 -17.46
C GLN A 319 -19.88 -39.67 -18.98
N SER A 320 -19.97 -38.54 -19.70
CA SER A 320 -19.03 -38.04 -20.73
C SER A 320 -19.52 -37.99 -22.18
N GLU A 321 -19.43 -36.75 -22.69
CA GLU A 321 -19.00 -36.37 -24.04
C GLU A 321 -19.98 -36.63 -25.19
N SER A 322 -20.08 -35.85 -26.26
CA SER A 322 -19.59 -34.53 -26.69
C SER A 322 -20.36 -34.29 -28.00
N ASP A 323 -20.55 -33.03 -28.37
CA ASP A 323 -20.76 -32.57 -29.75
C ASP A 323 -21.91 -33.15 -30.60
N ARG A 324 -22.85 -32.27 -30.96
CA ARG A 324 -22.98 -31.80 -32.36
C ARG A 324 -24.08 -30.74 -32.49
N LEU A 325 -23.63 -29.51 -32.64
CA LEU A 325 -24.31 -28.47 -33.40
C LEU A 325 -24.47 -28.89 -34.87
N ALA A 326 -25.39 -28.21 -35.54
CA ALA A 326 -25.56 -28.02 -36.99
C ALA A 326 -26.83 -28.64 -37.57
N SER A 327 -27.85 -27.79 -37.64
CA SER A 327 -28.54 -27.36 -38.86
C SER A 327 -28.69 -28.36 -40.00
N VAL A 328 -29.92 -28.48 -40.53
CA VAL A 328 -30.22 -28.17 -41.94
C VAL A 328 -31.74 -28.08 -42.09
N ALA A 329 -32.15 -26.99 -42.75
CA ALA A 329 -33.50 -26.67 -43.17
C ALA A 329 -34.06 -27.71 -44.16
N ALA A 330 -35.38 -27.91 -44.12
CA ALA A 330 -36.13 -28.28 -45.31
C ALA A 330 -37.50 -27.59 -45.25
N ILE A 331 -37.72 -26.82 -46.30
CA ILE A 331 -38.85 -25.98 -46.63
C ILE A 331 -40.07 -26.85 -46.93
N GLY A 332 -41.24 -26.40 -46.47
CA GLY A 332 -42.54 -26.81 -46.99
C GLY A 332 -43.38 -25.56 -47.18
N GLU A 333 -43.38 -25.04 -48.41
CA GLU A 333 -44.32 -24.02 -48.89
C GLU A 333 -45.71 -24.65 -48.99
N ASP A 334 -46.75 -23.93 -48.56
CA ASP A 334 -48.05 -24.01 -49.21
C ASP A 334 -48.77 -22.66 -49.09
N GLU A 335 -49.23 -22.18 -50.24
CA GLU A 335 -49.87 -20.89 -50.48
C GLU A 335 -51.25 -20.76 -49.84
N GLN A 336 -51.54 -19.61 -49.23
CA GLN A 336 -52.88 -19.02 -49.40
C GLN A 336 -52.84 -17.49 -49.28
N ILE A 337 -53.30 -16.85 -50.35
CA ILE A 337 -53.38 -15.42 -50.59
C ILE A 337 -54.58 -14.86 -49.82
N ASP A 338 -54.39 -13.85 -48.96
CA ASP A 338 -55.21 -12.64 -48.94
C ASP A 338 -54.74 -11.63 -47.87
N SER A 339 -54.97 -10.34 -48.15
CA SER A 339 -54.84 -9.17 -47.27
C SER A 339 -53.53 -8.36 -47.33
N ALA A 340 -53.32 -7.69 -48.47
CA ALA A 340 -52.28 -6.68 -48.69
C ALA A 340 -52.52 -5.33 -47.97
N VAL A 341 -53.40 -5.26 -46.97
CA VAL A 341 -53.67 -4.02 -46.20
C VAL A 341 -52.98 -4.03 -44.83
N GLU A 342 -52.45 -5.18 -44.40
CA GLU A 342 -51.82 -5.33 -43.08
C GLU A 342 -50.29 -5.18 -43.10
N ALA A 343 -49.66 -5.23 -44.28
CA ALA A 343 -48.21 -5.15 -44.43
C ALA A 343 -47.62 -3.75 -44.16
N SER A 344 -48.45 -2.69 -44.11
CA SER A 344 -47.96 -1.31 -43.93
C SER A 344 -47.76 -0.88 -42.46
N MET A 345 -48.30 -1.62 -41.48
CA MET A 345 -48.10 -1.31 -40.05
C MET A 345 -47.02 -2.19 -39.39
N VAL A 346 -46.75 -3.37 -39.94
CA VAL A 346 -45.77 -4.34 -39.40
C VAL A 346 -44.33 -3.95 -39.75
N THR A 347 -44.06 -3.42 -40.95
CA THR A 347 -42.70 -3.03 -41.35
C THR A 347 -42.12 -1.83 -40.60
N VAL A 348 -42.97 -1.02 -39.96
CA VAL A 348 -42.54 0.11 -39.12
C VAL A 348 -42.17 -0.38 -37.72
N HIS A 349 -42.92 -1.34 -37.17
CA HIS A 349 -42.59 -1.95 -35.87
C HIS A 349 -41.30 -2.79 -35.94
N ASP A 350 -41.09 -3.58 -37.00
CA ASP A 350 -39.85 -4.35 -37.16
C ASP A 350 -38.62 -3.45 -37.35
N ASN A 351 -38.73 -2.33 -38.08
CA ASN A 351 -37.61 -1.39 -38.19
C ASN A 351 -37.31 -0.65 -36.88
N ILE A 352 -38.32 -0.34 -36.05
CA ILE A 352 -38.12 0.28 -34.74
C ILE A 352 -37.49 -0.72 -33.75
N LEU A 353 -38.00 -1.95 -33.68
CA LEU A 353 -37.47 -3.00 -32.81
C LEU A 353 -36.03 -3.39 -33.19
N MET A 354 -35.75 -3.49 -34.48
CA MET A 354 -34.38 -3.73 -34.98
C MET A 354 -33.43 -2.57 -34.71
N THR A 355 -33.94 -1.35 -34.49
CA THR A 355 -33.11 -0.18 -34.12
C THR A 355 -32.76 -0.21 -32.63
N GLU A 356 -33.71 -0.56 -31.76
CA GLU A 356 -33.46 -0.73 -30.32
C GLU A 356 -32.55 -1.93 -30.03
N GLU A 357 -32.74 -3.05 -30.75
CA GLU A 357 -31.90 -4.23 -30.62
C GLU A 357 -30.47 -3.96 -31.12
N LYS A 358 -30.31 -3.24 -32.24
CA LYS A 358 -28.98 -2.77 -32.70
C LYS A 358 -28.31 -1.83 -31.69
N GLN A 359 -29.06 -0.94 -31.05
CA GLN A 359 -28.53 -0.07 -29.99
C GLN A 359 -28.09 -0.86 -28.77
N ARG A 360 -28.86 -1.88 -28.38
CA ARG A 360 -28.51 -2.81 -27.28
C ARG A 360 -27.25 -3.61 -27.60
N ILE A 361 -27.12 -4.11 -28.83
CA ILE A 361 -25.94 -4.84 -29.30
C ILE A 361 -24.70 -3.94 -29.23
N LEU A 362 -24.77 -2.71 -29.75
CA LEU A 362 -23.64 -1.76 -29.69
C LEU A 362 -23.21 -1.42 -28.26
N LEU A 363 -24.16 -1.28 -27.33
CA LEU A 363 -23.86 -1.03 -25.92
C LEU A 363 -23.17 -2.24 -25.27
N LEU A 364 -23.64 -3.45 -25.58
CA LEU A 364 -23.05 -4.70 -25.10
C LEU A 364 -21.65 -4.91 -25.66
N GLU A 365 -21.44 -4.65 -26.95
CA GLU A 365 -20.11 -4.71 -27.59
C GLU A 365 -19.12 -3.73 -26.93
N ARG A 366 -19.56 -2.50 -26.65
CA ARG A 366 -18.74 -1.50 -25.95
C ARG A 366 -18.39 -1.95 -24.54
N THR A 367 -19.36 -2.52 -23.82
CA THR A 367 -19.17 -3.01 -22.45
C THR A 367 -18.24 -4.21 -22.43
N LEU A 368 -18.40 -5.14 -23.38
CA LEU A 368 -17.54 -6.30 -23.55
C LEU A 368 -16.10 -5.87 -23.86
N HIS A 369 -15.89 -4.92 -24.79
CA HIS A 369 -14.57 -4.38 -25.08
C HIS A 369 -13.91 -3.74 -23.84
N MET A 370 -14.65 -2.94 -23.07
CA MET A 370 -14.12 -2.37 -21.81
C MET A 370 -13.73 -3.46 -20.80
N LYS A 371 -14.53 -4.53 -20.70
CA LYS A 371 -14.26 -5.66 -19.79
C LYS A 371 -13.09 -6.51 -20.26
N GLU A 372 -12.92 -6.72 -21.56
CA GLU A 372 -11.76 -7.39 -22.13
C GLU A 372 -10.47 -6.60 -21.88
N GLU A 373 -10.51 -5.27 -22.02
CA GLU A 373 -9.38 -4.40 -21.73
C GLU A 373 -9.02 -4.40 -20.23
N GLU A 374 -10.02 -4.34 -19.36
CA GLU A 374 -9.83 -4.48 -17.91
C GLU A 374 -9.22 -5.83 -17.54
N ASN A 375 -9.72 -6.93 -18.13
CA ASN A 375 -9.19 -8.27 -17.90
C ASN A 375 -7.74 -8.40 -18.40
N LYS A 376 -7.42 -7.82 -19.56
CA LYS A 376 -6.05 -7.74 -20.07
C LYS A 376 -5.13 -6.97 -19.13
N ARG A 377 -5.60 -5.83 -18.60
CA ARG A 377 -4.87 -5.02 -17.60
C ARG A 377 -4.62 -5.79 -16.31
N LEU A 378 -5.64 -6.49 -15.80
CA LEU A 378 -5.52 -7.33 -14.61
C LEU A 378 -4.57 -8.50 -14.83
N SER A 379 -4.67 -9.17 -15.98
CA SER A 379 -3.77 -10.26 -16.37
C SER A 379 -2.32 -9.79 -16.46
N GLN A 380 -2.07 -8.61 -17.05
CA GLN A 380 -0.73 -8.00 -17.10
C GLN A 380 -0.20 -7.64 -15.71
N ARG A 381 -1.07 -7.15 -14.81
CA ARG A 381 -0.70 -6.87 -13.42
C ARG A 381 -0.37 -8.15 -12.65
N LEU A 382 -1.14 -9.21 -12.86
CA LEU A 382 -0.90 -10.52 -12.25
C LEU A 382 0.42 -11.13 -12.73
N MET A 383 0.72 -11.04 -14.03
CA MET A 383 2.01 -11.47 -14.59
C MET A 383 3.17 -10.65 -14.01
N SER A 384 3.03 -9.32 -13.92
CA SER A 384 4.03 -8.44 -13.31
C SER A 384 4.26 -8.75 -11.83
N GLN A 385 3.20 -9.04 -11.07
CA GLN A 385 3.30 -9.41 -9.66
C GLN A 385 3.98 -10.78 -9.48
N SER A 386 3.62 -11.76 -10.32
CA SER A 386 4.19 -13.10 -10.26
C SER A 386 5.70 -13.09 -10.55
N MET A 387 6.15 -12.30 -11.53
CA MET A 387 7.57 -12.23 -11.92
C MET A 387 8.42 -11.37 -10.98
N SER A 388 7.84 -10.39 -10.29
CA SER A 388 8.58 -9.55 -9.32
C SER A 388 8.95 -10.32 -8.04
N SER A 389 8.16 -11.32 -7.64
CA SER A 389 8.40 -12.13 -6.43
C SER A 389 9.50 -13.19 -6.56
N VAL A 390 9.96 -13.49 -7.77
CA VAL A 390 10.98 -14.52 -8.06
C VAL A 390 12.39 -13.91 -8.11
N SER A 391 12.52 -12.66 -8.56
CA SER A 391 13.81 -11.99 -8.78
C SER A 391 14.56 -11.64 -7.47
N SER A 392 13.85 -11.40 -6.35
CA SER A 392 14.50 -10.96 -5.10
C SER A 392 14.93 -12.09 -4.15
N ARG A 393 14.53 -13.34 -4.37
CA ARG A 393 14.66 -14.41 -3.36
C ARG A 393 16.09 -14.85 -3.04
N HIS A 394 17.07 -14.37 -3.82
CA HIS A 394 18.49 -14.72 -3.68
C HIS A 394 19.41 -13.52 -3.97
N SER A 395 19.00 -12.30 -3.64
CA SER A 395 19.94 -11.18 -3.81
C SER A 395 21.11 -11.37 -2.85
N ASP A 396 22.35 -11.35 -3.36
CA ASP A 396 23.62 -11.36 -2.60
C ASP A 396 23.81 -10.08 -1.72
N LYS A 397 22.71 -9.38 -1.41
CA LYS A 397 22.66 -8.16 -0.61
C LYS A 397 22.48 -8.53 0.86
N ILE A 398 23.34 -7.97 1.70
CA ILE A 398 23.29 -8.16 3.15
C ILE A 398 22.21 -7.25 3.75
N ALA A 399 21.27 -7.82 4.49
CA ALA A 399 20.30 -7.06 5.27
C ALA A 399 21.00 -6.42 6.48
N ILE A 400 20.65 -5.16 6.80
CA ILE A 400 21.24 -4.37 7.90
C ILE A 400 20.20 -3.93 8.95
N ARG A 401 18.91 -4.14 8.67
CA ARG A 401 17.75 -3.81 9.51
C ARG A 401 16.60 -4.78 9.21
N ASP A 402 15.65 -4.87 10.15
CA ASP A 402 14.35 -5.55 9.98
C ASP A 402 14.44 -6.98 9.44
N PHE A 403 15.42 -7.75 9.93
CA PHE A 403 15.76 -9.08 9.46
C PHE A 403 14.56 -10.02 9.38
N GLN A 404 14.34 -10.59 8.20
CA GLN A 404 13.34 -11.61 7.93
C GLN A 404 13.98 -12.99 7.73
N VAL A 405 13.14 -14.02 7.82
CA VAL A 405 13.58 -15.39 7.51
C VAL A 405 13.98 -15.46 6.04
N GLY A 406 15.18 -15.94 5.77
CA GLY A 406 15.76 -16.05 4.45
C GLY A 406 16.73 -14.93 4.07
N ASP A 407 16.87 -13.89 4.91
CA ASP A 407 17.79 -12.79 4.62
C ASP A 407 19.25 -13.22 4.79
N LEU A 408 20.11 -12.70 3.90
CA LEU A 408 21.56 -12.78 4.04
C LEU A 408 22.03 -11.75 5.06
N VAL A 409 22.79 -12.17 6.06
CA VAL A 409 23.22 -11.32 7.17
C VAL A 409 24.71 -11.48 7.46
N LEU A 410 25.31 -10.39 7.93
CA LEU A 410 26.68 -10.39 8.44
C LEU A 410 26.65 -10.62 9.95
N ILE A 411 27.30 -11.68 10.40
CA ILE A 411 27.43 -12.04 11.80
C ILE A 411 28.84 -11.67 12.26
N ILE A 412 28.95 -10.85 13.29
CA ILE A 412 30.20 -10.33 13.82
C ILE A 412 30.37 -10.72 15.29
N LEU A 413 31.60 -10.88 15.74
CA LEU A 413 31.90 -11.05 17.16
C LEU A 413 31.82 -9.69 17.86
N ASP A 414 30.95 -9.55 18.86
CA ASP A 414 30.91 -8.38 19.73
C ASP A 414 31.70 -8.65 21.00
N GLU A 415 32.82 -7.95 21.16
CA GLU A 415 33.71 -8.09 22.33
C GLU A 415 33.05 -7.61 23.64
N ARG A 416 32.10 -6.67 23.57
CA ARG A 416 31.41 -6.13 24.75
C ARG A 416 30.52 -7.20 25.39
N HIS A 417 29.82 -7.93 24.53
CA HIS A 417 28.90 -8.99 24.94
C HIS A 417 29.55 -10.37 24.97
N ASP A 418 30.76 -10.52 24.42
CA ASP A 418 31.48 -11.80 24.28
C ASP A 418 30.63 -12.86 23.55
N ASN A 419 29.85 -12.40 22.57
CA ASN A 419 28.91 -13.21 21.80
C ASN A 419 28.89 -12.76 20.34
N TYR A 420 28.46 -13.65 19.45
CA TYR A 420 28.21 -13.30 18.06
C TYR A 420 26.87 -12.58 17.91
N VAL A 421 26.86 -11.47 17.18
CA VAL A 421 25.69 -10.64 16.91
C VAL A 421 25.56 -10.37 15.41
N LEU A 422 24.34 -10.14 14.92
CA LEU A 422 24.15 -9.67 13.56
C LEU A 422 24.51 -8.18 13.49
N PHE A 423 25.23 -7.80 12.44
CA PHE A 423 25.52 -6.41 12.13
C PHE A 423 24.22 -5.68 11.83
N THR A 424 23.88 -4.70 12.67
CA THR A 424 22.70 -3.86 12.49
C THR A 424 23.04 -2.41 12.74
N VAL A 425 22.36 -1.53 12.00
CA VAL A 425 22.42 -0.07 12.22
C VAL A 425 21.33 0.40 13.19
N GLY A 426 20.47 -0.50 13.68
CA GLY A 426 19.40 -0.19 14.63
C GLY A 426 19.82 -0.31 16.09
N PRO A 427 19.01 0.22 17.04
CA PRO A 427 19.30 0.14 18.48
C PRO A 427 18.99 -1.24 19.09
N THR A 428 18.35 -2.14 18.33
CA THR A 428 17.96 -3.47 18.81
C THR A 428 19.07 -4.48 18.55
N LEU A 429 19.47 -5.21 19.59
CA LEU A 429 20.50 -6.24 19.48
C LEU A 429 19.92 -7.55 18.93
N TYR A 430 20.71 -8.23 18.09
CA TYR A 430 20.37 -9.51 17.48
C TYR A 430 21.49 -10.51 17.77
N PHE A 431 21.32 -11.33 18.81
CA PHE A 431 22.30 -12.33 19.23
C PHE A 431 22.15 -13.60 18.40
N LEU A 432 23.27 -14.20 18.00
CA LEU A 432 23.28 -15.52 17.38
C LEU A 432 22.93 -16.61 18.41
N HIS A 433 22.11 -17.57 18.01
CA HIS A 433 21.78 -18.74 18.83
C HIS A 433 22.97 -19.68 18.96
N SER A 434 23.13 -20.32 20.12
CA SER A 434 24.25 -21.24 20.39
C SER A 434 24.27 -22.47 19.48
N GLU A 435 23.09 -22.94 19.04
CA GLU A 435 22.95 -24.04 18.08
C GLU A 435 23.52 -23.69 16.70
N SER A 436 23.48 -22.41 16.31
CA SER A 436 24.00 -21.95 15.02
C SER A 436 25.51 -21.77 15.02
N LEU A 437 26.17 -21.74 16.18
CA LEU A 437 27.62 -21.60 16.26
C LEU A 437 28.34 -22.76 15.58
N THR A 438 27.93 -24.00 15.87
CA THR A 438 28.52 -25.20 15.28
C THR A 438 28.29 -25.25 13.76
N ALA A 439 27.11 -24.85 13.30
CA ALA A 439 26.79 -24.84 11.87
C ALA A 439 27.59 -23.80 11.07
N LEU A 440 27.99 -22.69 11.72
CA LEU A 440 28.76 -21.59 11.11
C LEU A 440 30.28 -21.69 11.35
N ASP A 441 30.75 -22.83 11.89
CA ASP A 441 32.14 -23.06 12.30
C ASP A 441 32.67 -22.00 13.30
N LEU A 442 31.81 -21.54 14.21
CA LEU A 442 32.13 -20.51 15.20
C LEU A 442 32.43 -21.10 16.60
N LYS A 443 33.55 -20.61 17.15
CA LYS A 443 34.12 -20.84 18.50
C LYS A 443 33.33 -20.23 19.68
N PRO A 444 32.70 -20.95 20.64
CA PRO A 444 32.11 -20.30 21.81
C PRO A 444 33.11 -19.86 22.90
N ALA A 445 34.35 -20.39 22.94
CA ALA A 445 35.29 -20.20 24.06
C ALA A 445 36.47 -19.25 23.76
N SER A 446 36.95 -18.54 24.78
CA SER A 446 37.89 -17.40 24.71
C SER A 446 39.38 -17.78 24.62
N GLY A 447 39.72 -18.99 24.16
CA GLY A 447 41.10 -19.53 24.22
C GLY A 447 41.78 -19.77 22.86
N THR A 448 41.06 -19.66 21.75
CA THR A 448 41.63 -19.79 20.39
C THR A 448 41.16 -18.63 19.54
N THR A 449 41.95 -18.20 18.55
CA THR A 449 41.63 -17.12 17.60
C THR A 449 40.21 -17.30 17.05
N ARG A 450 39.26 -16.51 17.56
CA ARG A 450 37.86 -16.56 17.13
C ARG A 450 37.75 -15.86 15.78
N ARG A 451 36.95 -16.44 14.89
CA ARG A 451 36.68 -15.81 13.59
C ARG A 451 35.92 -14.50 13.85
N PRO A 452 36.39 -13.35 13.32
CA PRO A 452 35.81 -12.05 13.63
C PRO A 452 34.42 -11.86 13.04
N TRP A 453 34.16 -12.44 11.86
CA TRP A 453 32.87 -12.37 11.19
C TRP A 453 32.61 -13.55 10.24
N VAL A 454 31.34 -13.80 9.94
CA VAL A 454 30.88 -14.81 8.98
C VAL A 454 29.56 -14.37 8.33
N LEU A 455 29.30 -14.80 7.10
CA LEU A 455 28.01 -14.61 6.43
C LEU A 455 27.09 -15.80 6.73
N GLY A 456 25.83 -15.49 7.06
CA GLY A 456 24.82 -16.51 7.32
C GLY A 456 23.47 -16.12 6.73
N LYS A 457 22.60 -17.11 6.58
CA LYS A 457 21.19 -16.90 6.22
C LYS A 457 20.33 -17.05 7.46
N VAL A 458 19.44 -16.10 7.71
CA VAL A 458 18.51 -16.14 8.85
C VAL A 458 17.49 -17.25 8.64
N MET A 459 17.34 -18.12 9.63
CA MET A 459 16.35 -19.21 9.63
C MET A 459 15.18 -18.91 10.56
N GLU A 460 15.49 -18.46 11.78
CA GLU A 460 14.48 -18.19 12.81
C GLU A 460 14.90 -16.98 13.64
N LYS A 461 13.93 -16.19 14.12
CA LYS A 461 14.17 -15.10 15.08
C LYS A 461 13.19 -15.21 16.24
N GLU A 462 13.70 -15.05 17.45
CA GLU A 462 12.93 -15.10 18.68
C GLU A 462 13.08 -13.78 19.43
N TYR A 463 11.96 -13.20 19.87
CA TYR A 463 11.99 -12.00 20.70
C TYR A 463 12.21 -12.37 22.17
N CYS A 464 13.24 -11.79 22.77
CA CYS A 464 13.71 -12.11 24.12
C CYS A 464 13.77 -10.85 25.00
N GLN A 465 13.67 -11.05 26.31
CA GLN A 465 13.90 -10.02 27.30
C GLN A 465 14.80 -10.54 28.44
N ALA A 466 15.80 -9.75 28.81
CA ALA A 466 16.71 -10.07 29.90
C ALA A 466 15.98 -10.03 31.26
N LYS A 467 15.73 -11.20 31.86
CA LYS A 467 15.09 -11.30 33.18
C LYS A 467 16.07 -11.16 34.36
N LYS A 468 17.38 -11.34 34.12
CA LYS A 468 18.43 -11.32 35.14
C LYS A 468 19.46 -10.24 34.81
N ALA A 469 19.93 -9.51 35.82
CA ALA A 469 20.98 -8.48 35.66
C ALA A 469 22.31 -9.11 35.22
N GLN A 470 22.69 -10.25 35.81
CA GLN A 470 23.79 -11.07 35.34
C GLN A 470 23.26 -12.15 34.39
N ASN A 471 23.43 -11.93 33.09
CA ASN A 471 23.03 -12.87 32.05
C ASN A 471 24.18 -13.16 31.07
N ARG A 472 24.06 -14.27 30.35
CA ARG A 472 25.07 -14.73 29.37
C ARG A 472 25.30 -13.77 28.19
N PHE A 473 24.40 -12.81 27.98
CA PHE A 473 24.49 -11.81 26.92
C PHE A 473 25.13 -10.50 27.42
N LYS A 474 25.45 -10.40 28.72
CA LYS A 474 26.03 -9.21 29.37
C LYS A 474 25.23 -7.93 29.08
N VAL A 475 23.91 -8.03 29.02
CA VAL A 475 23.00 -6.88 28.84
C VAL A 475 22.32 -6.53 30.17
N PRO A 476 21.89 -5.27 30.38
CA PRO A 476 21.13 -4.88 31.57
C PRO A 476 19.82 -5.66 31.75
N LEU A 477 19.30 -5.71 32.99
CA LEU A 477 18.00 -6.29 33.27
C LEU A 477 16.90 -5.48 32.55
N GLY A 478 15.95 -6.18 31.93
CA GLY A 478 14.83 -5.59 31.20
C GLY A 478 15.12 -5.29 29.74
N THR A 479 16.38 -5.35 29.28
CA THR A 479 16.75 -5.14 27.87
C THR A 479 16.04 -6.16 26.97
N LYS A 480 15.42 -5.68 25.90
CA LYS A 480 14.74 -6.48 24.89
C LYS A 480 15.65 -6.64 23.67
N PHE A 481 15.77 -7.85 23.16
CA PHE A 481 16.66 -8.20 22.06
C PHE A 481 16.11 -9.39 21.28
N TYR A 482 16.66 -9.65 20.09
CA TYR A 482 16.34 -10.84 19.33
C TYR A 482 17.43 -11.89 19.48
N ARG A 483 17.02 -13.15 19.45
CA ARG A 483 17.91 -14.31 19.33
C ARG A 483 17.64 -14.99 17.99
N VAL A 484 18.67 -15.14 17.17
CA VAL A 484 18.54 -15.51 15.76
C VAL A 484 19.25 -16.83 15.51
N LYS A 485 18.57 -17.79 14.86
CA LYS A 485 19.23 -18.95 14.28
C LYS A 485 19.60 -18.66 12.84
N ALA A 486 20.84 -18.96 12.49
CA ALA A 486 21.36 -18.79 11.14
C ALA A 486 22.11 -20.05 10.69
N VAL A 487 22.18 -20.22 9.37
CA VAL A 487 22.94 -21.28 8.70
C VAL A 487 24.02 -20.67 7.81
N PRO A 488 25.14 -21.35 7.56
CA PRO A 488 26.19 -20.84 6.68
C PRO A 488 25.66 -20.56 5.28
N TRP A 489 26.01 -19.38 4.76
CA TRP A 489 25.75 -19.06 3.37
C TRP A 489 26.84 -19.68 2.49
N ASN A 490 26.58 -20.88 2.00
CA ASN A 490 27.45 -21.53 1.02
C ASN A 490 27.04 -21.10 -0.38
N ARG A 491 27.82 -20.22 -0.99
CA ARG A 491 27.78 -19.99 -2.43
C ARG A 491 28.32 -21.26 -3.08
N LYS A 492 27.45 -22.22 -3.43
CA LYS A 492 27.83 -23.23 -4.42
C LYS A 492 28.10 -22.44 -5.70
N VAL A 493 29.39 -22.26 -6.00
CA VAL A 493 29.87 -21.71 -7.27
C VAL A 493 29.56 -22.71 -8.36
#